data_AF-A0A535EW25-F1
#
_entry.id   AF-A0A535EW25-F1
#
_cell.length_a   1.000
_cell.length_b   1.000
_cell.length_c   1.000
_cell.angle_alpha   90.00
_cell.angle_beta   90.00
_cell.angle_gamma   90.00
#
_symmetry.space_group_name_H-M   'P 1'
#
loop_
_entity.id
_entity.type
_entity.pdbx_description
1 polymer ?
#
loop_
_entity_poly.entity_id
_entity_poly.type
_entity_poly.pdbx_seq_one_letter_code
_entity_poly.pdbx_strand_id
1 'polypeptide(L)'
;MNINIEFASPGDFMPLPTQWEARSAFIRRYDQVDAFYFDWYSIALSKILRANEQDITDVQLLLDQEFVDMSELDMLYQNVLGKIGHPPNDRLFPNLSQEQFSQHYQAARQLLS
;
A
#
# COMPACT_ATOMS: atom_id res chain seq x y z
N MET A 1 -23.36 13.49 10.89
CA MET A 1 -22.24 12.83 10.19
C MET A 1 -21.24 12.43 11.27
N ASN A 2 -21.17 11.14 11.63
CA ASN A 2 -20.12 10.66 12.53
C ASN A 2 -18.95 10.24 11.66
N ILE A 3 -17.96 11.13 11.51
CA ILE A 3 -16.69 10.79 10.89
C ILE A 3 -15.87 10.12 11.98
N ASN A 4 -15.61 8.82 11.82
CA ASN A 4 -14.65 8.12 12.66
C ASN A 4 -13.25 8.56 12.20
N ILE A 5 -12.47 9.18 13.09
CA ILE A 5 -11.08 9.54 12.83
C ILE A 5 -10.22 8.56 13.61
N GLU A 6 -9.67 7.57 12.90
CA GLU A 6 -8.72 6.61 13.45
C GLU A 6 -7.36 6.82 12.79
N PHE A 7 -6.29 6.65 13.57
CA PHE A 7 -4.94 6.58 13.01
C PHE A 7 -4.83 5.26 12.25
N ALA A 8 -4.61 5.34 10.94
CA ALA A 8 -4.44 4.19 10.08
C ALA A 8 -3.27 4.42 9.12
N SER A 9 -2.44 3.40 8.98
CA SER A 9 -1.29 3.32 8.08
C SER A 9 -1.40 2.08 7.21
N PRO A 10 -0.72 2.02 6.05
CA PRO A 10 -0.69 0.81 5.22
C PRO A 10 -0.26 -0.46 5.99
N GLY A 11 0.63 -0.29 6.98
CA GLY A 11 1.14 -1.38 7.83
C GLY A 11 0.11 -1.96 8.79
N ASP A 12 -1.03 -1.29 8.99
CA ASP A 12 -2.14 -1.80 9.82
C ASP A 12 -3.02 -2.79 9.03
N PHE A 13 -2.89 -2.84 7.70
CA PHE A 13 -3.74 -3.67 6.83
C PHE A 13 -2.98 -4.80 6.14
N MET A 14 -1.69 -4.62 5.88
CA MET A 14 -0.88 -5.59 5.15
C MET A 14 0.60 -5.51 5.52
N PRO A 15 1.39 -6.57 5.26
CA PRO A 15 2.84 -6.49 5.33
C PRO A 15 3.37 -5.38 4.41
N LEU A 16 4.29 -4.56 4.92
CA LEU A 16 4.88 -3.51 4.11
C LEU A 16 5.91 -4.09 3.12
N PRO A 17 6.05 -3.50 1.92
CA PRO A 17 7.10 -3.90 0.99
C PRO A 17 8.48 -3.68 1.61
N THR A 18 9.46 -4.49 1.21
CA THR A 18 10.82 -4.38 1.73
C THR A 18 11.39 -3.01 1.37
N GLN A 19 12.15 -2.40 2.30
CA GLN A 19 12.78 -1.07 2.13
C GLN A 19 11.79 0.09 1.94
N TRP A 20 10.54 -0.03 2.42
CA TRP A 20 9.58 1.07 2.33
C TRP A 20 10.07 2.34 3.02
N GLU A 21 10.80 2.24 4.13
CA GLU A 21 11.35 3.39 4.85
C GLU A 21 12.31 4.20 3.98
N ALA A 22 13.08 3.54 3.12
CA ALA A 22 14.03 4.20 2.22
C ALA A 22 13.35 4.95 1.07
N ARG A 23 12.10 4.60 0.75
CA ARG A 23 11.26 5.28 -0.26
C ARG A 23 10.41 6.41 0.33
N SER A 24 10.34 6.54 1.66
CA SER A 24 9.62 7.62 2.33
C SER A 24 10.27 8.98 2.07
N ALA A 25 9.50 9.91 1.48
CA ALA A 25 10.01 11.21 1.05
C ALA A 25 9.99 12.22 2.21
N PHE A 26 11.12 12.88 2.47
CA PHE A 26 11.22 13.90 3.52
C PHE A 26 10.28 15.09 3.26
N ILE A 27 9.55 15.51 4.29
CA ILE A 27 8.66 16.68 4.25
C ILE A 27 9.36 17.87 4.91
N ARG A 28 9.68 17.73 6.21
CA ARG A 28 10.16 18.83 7.05
C ARG A 28 10.68 18.30 8.39
N ARG A 29 11.60 19.04 9.00
CA ARG A 29 11.99 18.89 10.41
C ARG A 29 11.19 19.83 11.32
N TYR A 30 10.61 19.28 12.38
CA TYR A 30 10.02 19.99 13.50
C TYR A 30 10.91 19.79 14.74
N ASP A 31 11.76 20.77 15.04
CA ASP A 31 12.79 20.70 16.08
C ASP A 31 13.67 19.43 15.97
N GLN A 32 13.39 18.41 16.78
CA GLN A 32 14.14 17.15 16.83
C GLN A 32 13.45 15.99 16.07
N VAL A 33 12.36 16.26 15.35
CA VAL A 33 11.55 15.25 14.65
C VAL A 33 11.54 15.51 13.15
N ASP A 34 11.92 14.51 12.36
CA ASP A 34 11.79 14.54 10.90
C ASP A 34 10.47 13.91 10.47
N ALA A 35 9.69 14.65 9.68
CA ALA A 35 8.45 14.17 9.07
C ALA A 35 8.71 13.75 7.62
N PHE A 36 8.13 12.61 7.24
CA PHE A 36 8.22 12.03 5.90
C PHE A 36 6.82 11.66 5.39
N TYR A 37 6.62 11.71 4.08
CA TYR A 37 5.53 11.01 3.44
C TYR A 37 5.75 9.51 3.56
N PHE A 38 4.66 8.78 3.78
CA PHE A 38 4.72 7.33 3.71
C PHE A 38 5.04 6.89 2.28
N ASP A 39 5.67 5.72 2.12
CA ASP A 39 5.99 5.13 0.82
C ASP A 39 4.73 5.05 -0.09
N TRP A 40 4.79 5.71 -1.25
CA TRP A 40 3.66 5.79 -2.19
C TRP A 40 3.23 4.42 -2.70
N TYR A 41 4.16 3.48 -2.87
CA TYR A 41 3.85 2.10 -3.24
C TYR A 41 3.08 1.36 -2.14
N SER A 42 3.45 1.57 -0.88
CA SER A 42 2.71 1.03 0.27
C SER A 42 1.29 1.59 0.32
N ILE A 43 1.11 2.88 0.04
CA ILE A 43 -0.22 3.50 -0.07
C ILE A 43 -1.02 2.85 -1.20
N ALA A 44 -0.46 2.76 -2.41
CA ALA A 44 -1.13 2.20 -3.58
C ALA A 44 -1.55 0.74 -3.37
N LEU A 45 -0.67 -0.11 -2.86
CA LEU A 45 -0.97 -1.52 -2.58
C LEU A 45 -2.07 -1.68 -1.52
N SER A 46 -2.08 -0.83 -0.48
CA SER A 46 -3.12 -0.89 0.56
C SER A 46 -4.51 -0.48 0.03
N LYS A 47 -4.54 0.44 -0.94
CA LYS A 47 -5.74 0.85 -1.66
C LYS A 47 -6.26 -0.27 -2.55
N ILE A 48 -5.38 -0.87 -3.34
CA ILE A 48 -5.72 -2.03 -4.18
C ILE A 48 -6.27 -3.16 -3.32
N LEU A 49 -5.64 -3.47 -2.18
CA LEU A 49 -6.10 -4.50 -1.27
C LEU A 49 -7.53 -4.26 -0.73
N ARG A 50 -7.93 -3.00 -0.55
CA ARG A 50 -9.29 -2.64 -0.11
C ARG A 50 -10.31 -2.68 -1.25
N ALA A 51 -9.86 -2.43 -2.48
CA ALA A 51 -10.61 -2.59 -3.73
C ALA A 51 -11.95 -1.82 -3.81
N ASN A 52 -12.06 -0.66 -3.17
CA ASN A 52 -13.22 0.21 -3.37
C ASN A 52 -13.05 1.03 -4.65
N GLU A 53 -14.15 1.48 -5.27
CA GLU A 53 -14.10 2.26 -6.53
C GLU A 53 -13.19 3.50 -6.42
N GLN A 54 -13.29 4.22 -5.30
CA GLN A 54 -12.46 5.39 -5.04
C GLN A 54 -10.97 5.04 -4.85
N ASP A 55 -10.66 3.86 -4.32
CA ASP A 55 -9.28 3.41 -4.15
C ASP A 55 -8.59 3.18 -5.50
N ILE A 56 -9.31 2.70 -6.51
CA ILE A 56 -8.77 2.54 -7.87
C ILE A 56 -8.50 3.90 -8.52
N THR A 57 -9.41 4.86 -8.37
CA THR A 57 -9.20 6.23 -8.87
C THR A 57 -7.97 6.89 -8.22
N ASP A 58 -7.77 6.70 -6.91
CA ASP A 58 -6.61 7.25 -6.22
C ASP A 58 -5.30 6.60 -6.68
N VAL A 59 -5.30 5.30 -6.98
CA VAL A 59 -4.12 4.60 -7.53
C VAL A 59 -3.81 5.09 -8.95
N GLN A 60 -4.83 5.28 -9.80
CA GLN A 60 -4.65 5.88 -11.12
C GLN A 60 -4.00 7.26 -11.02
N LEU A 61 -4.45 8.09 -10.08
CA LEU A 61 -3.86 9.41 -9.87
C LEU A 61 -2.39 9.33 -9.44
N LEU A 62 -2.00 8.34 -8.62
CA LEU A 62 -0.60 8.14 -8.24
C LEU A 62 0.28 7.76 -9.44
N LEU A 63 -0.25 6.96 -10.37
CA LEU A 63 0.43 6.59 -11.62
C LEU A 63 0.54 7.80 -12.57
N ASP A 64 -0.57 8.51 -12.79
CA ASP A 64 -0.63 9.67 -13.69
C ASP A 64 0.27 10.82 -13.23
N GLN A 65 0.51 10.94 -11.92
CA GLN A 65 1.41 11.93 -11.33
C GLN A 65 2.85 11.42 -11.16
N GLU A 66 3.17 10.22 -11.66
CA GLU A 66 4.50 9.60 -11.59
C GLU A 66 5.03 9.40 -10.16
N PHE A 67 4.16 9.36 -9.15
CA PHE A 67 4.53 8.99 -7.78
C PHE A 67 4.77 7.49 -7.62
N VAL A 68 4.18 6.71 -8.52
CA VAL A 68 4.26 5.26 -8.59
C VAL A 68 4.51 4.89 -10.05
N ASP A 69 5.44 3.98 -10.30
CA ASP A 69 5.60 3.32 -11.58
C ASP A 69 4.90 1.96 -11.57
N MET A 70 4.26 1.60 -12.69
CA MET A 70 3.47 0.37 -12.74
C MET A 70 4.33 -0.90 -12.68
N SER A 71 5.54 -0.87 -13.24
CA SER A 71 6.45 -2.02 -13.22
C SER A 71 7.05 -2.25 -11.83
N GLU A 72 7.37 -1.16 -11.12
CA GLU A 72 7.82 -1.24 -9.73
C GLU A 72 6.68 -1.65 -8.79
N LEU A 73 5.45 -1.19 -9.05
CA LEU A 73 4.26 -1.63 -8.32
C LEU A 73 4.04 -3.14 -8.48
N ASP A 74 4.18 -3.68 -9.71
CA ASP A 74 4.09 -5.12 -9.99
C ASP A 74 5.16 -5.91 -9.21
N MET A 75 6.39 -5.39 -9.09
CA MET A 75 7.47 -6.01 -8.32
C MET A 75 7.19 -6.00 -6.81
N LEU A 76 6.78 -4.86 -6.26
CA LEU A 76 6.52 -4.70 -4.83
C LEU A 76 5.26 -5.45 -4.40
N TYR A 77 4.27 -5.57 -5.29
CA TYR A 77 3.14 -6.47 -5.10
C TYR A 77 3.60 -7.90 -4.84
N GLN A 78 4.48 -8.47 -5.68
CA GLN A 78 5.02 -9.81 -5.47
C GLN A 78 5.78 -9.93 -4.15
N ASN A 79 6.52 -8.88 -3.76
CA ASN A 79 7.20 -8.83 -2.47
C ASN A 79 6.23 -8.91 -1.29
N VAL A 80 5.10 -8.18 -1.33
CA VAL A 80 4.07 -8.22 -0.29
C VAL A 80 3.32 -9.55 -0.32
N LEU A 81 2.95 -10.04 -1.50
CA LEU A 81 2.24 -11.32 -1.66
C LEU A 81 3.01 -12.47 -1.00
N GLY A 82 4.32 -12.55 -1.24
CA GLY A 82 5.20 -13.57 -0.64
C GLY A 82 5.40 -13.44 0.87
N LYS A 83 4.90 -12.38 1.51
CA LYS A 83 4.92 -12.19 2.97
C LYS A 83 3.63 -12.63 3.63
N ILE A 84 2.50 -12.59 2.92
CA ILE A 84 1.18 -12.91 3.47
C ILE A 84 1.12 -14.41 3.81
N GLY A 85 0.60 -14.75 4.99
CA GLY A 85 0.54 -16.15 5.46
C GLY A 85 1.88 -16.74 5.90
N HIS A 86 2.96 -15.94 5.93
CA HIS A 86 4.28 -16.36 6.41
C HIS A 86 4.65 -15.62 7.71
N PRO A 87 5.34 -16.27 8.66
CA PRO A 87 5.80 -15.60 9.88
C PRO A 87 6.71 -14.38 9.62
N PRO A 88 6.56 -13.28 10.39
CA PRO A 88 5.59 -13.08 11.48
C PRO A 88 4.19 -12.59 11.04
N ASN A 89 3.98 -12.39 9.74
CA ASN A 89 2.79 -11.74 9.18
C ASN A 89 1.53 -12.60 9.28
N ASP A 90 1.66 -13.92 9.32
CA ASP A 90 0.56 -14.87 9.58
C ASP A 90 -0.21 -14.55 10.89
N ARG A 91 0.51 -14.09 11.91
CA ARG A 91 -0.07 -13.69 13.21
C ARG A 91 -0.57 -12.26 13.22
N LEU A 92 0.11 -11.37 12.51
CA LEU A 92 -0.24 -9.94 12.46
C LEU A 92 -1.47 -9.69 11.56
N PHE A 93 -1.64 -10.47 10.51
CA PHE A 93 -2.71 -10.34 9.53
C PHE A 93 -3.42 -11.68 9.30
N PRO A 94 -4.06 -12.27 10.34
CA PRO A 94 -4.60 -13.63 10.28
C PRO A 94 -5.76 -13.78 9.28
N ASN A 95 -6.42 -12.68 8.92
CA ASN A 95 -7.54 -12.66 7.99
C ASN A 95 -7.14 -12.22 6.57
N LEU A 96 -5.86 -11.92 6.34
CA LEU A 96 -5.38 -11.49 5.03
C LEU A 96 -5.01 -12.71 4.19
N SER A 97 -5.68 -12.89 3.06
CA SER A 97 -5.44 -13.99 2.11
C SER A 97 -4.63 -13.52 0.90
N GLN A 98 -3.64 -14.33 0.49
CA GLN A 98 -2.93 -14.13 -0.78
C GLN A 98 -3.89 -14.18 -1.97
N GLU A 99 -4.90 -15.05 -1.92
CA GLU A 99 -5.89 -15.20 -3.00
C GLU A 99 -6.71 -13.92 -3.16
N GLN A 100 -7.24 -13.38 -2.06
CA GLN A 100 -8.02 -12.15 -2.09
C GLN A 100 -7.18 -10.98 -2.61
N PHE A 101 -5.95 -10.83 -2.11
CA PHE A 101 -5.06 -9.76 -2.57
C PHE A 101 -4.73 -9.91 -4.06
N SER A 102 -4.52 -11.15 -4.53
CA SER A 102 -4.27 -11.43 -5.95
C SER A 102 -5.46 -11.08 -6.84
N GLN A 103 -6.68 -11.43 -6.42
CA GLN A 103 -7.91 -11.10 -7.15
C GLN A 103 -8.07 -9.59 -7.28
N HIS A 104 -7.90 -8.86 -6.17
CA HIS A 104 -7.99 -7.40 -6.17
C HIS A 104 -6.90 -6.76 -7.03
N TYR A 105 -5.66 -7.26 -6.94
CA TYR A 105 -4.55 -6.73 -7.73
C TYR A 105 -4.74 -6.97 -9.23
N GLN A 106 -5.19 -8.16 -9.63
CA GLN A 106 -5.48 -8.47 -11.03
C GLN A 106 -6.62 -7.60 -11.58
N ALA A 107 -7.69 -7.41 -10.80
CA ALA A 107 -8.80 -6.54 -11.18
C ALA A 107 -8.34 -5.08 -11.35
N ALA A 108 -7.57 -4.55 -10.39
CA ALA A 108 -6.98 -3.22 -10.49
C ALA A 108 -6.06 -3.10 -11.72
N ARG A 109 -5.19 -4.09 -11.97
CA ARG A 109 -4.25 -4.09 -13.09
C ARG A 109 -4.91 -3.98 -14.45
N GLN A 110 -6.10 -4.57 -14.60
CA GLN A 110 -6.91 -4.49 -15.83
C GLN A 110 -7.53 -3.11 -16.05
N LEU A 111 -7.74 -2.33 -14.98
CA LEU A 111 -8.33 -1.00 -15.03
C LEU A 111 -7.29 0.12 -15.17
N LEU A 112 -6.06 -0.12 -14.70
CA LEU A 112 -4.96 0.85 -14.65
C LEU A 112 -4.03 0.77 -15.89
N SER A 113 -4.58 0.39 -17.06
CA SER A 113 -3.83 0.10 -18.28
C SER A 113 -3.41 1.35 -19.07
#